data_AF-A0A7W1UZG6-F1
#
_entry.id   AF-A0A7W1UZG6-F1
#
_cell.length_a   1.000
_cell.length_b   1.000
_cell.length_c   1.000
_cell.angle_alpha   90.00
_cell.angle_beta   90.00
_cell.angle_gamma   90.00
#
_symmetry.space_group_name_H-M   'P 1'
#
loop_
_entity.id
_entity.type
_entity.pdbx_description
1 polymer ?
#
loop_
_entity_poly.entity_id
_entity_poly.type
_entity_poly.pdbx_seq_one_letter_code
_entity_poly.pdbx_strand_id
1 'polypeptide(L)'
;PDILTAALQIHSVEARHASQVRRLRTKNGLDTVKGWITGDSRGTLPAPTQAVYDGEANTTHAGVNATTITNIPLEGVQEAWDEPLSKEEVLAIASLFIV
;
A
#
# COMPACT_ATOMS: atom_id res chain seq x y z
N PRO A 1 23.44 -6.65 -6.85
CA PRO A 1 22.89 -7.43 -5.70
C PRO A 1 22.72 -6.55 -4.46
N ASP A 2 23.78 -5.87 -4.02
CA ASP A 2 23.80 -5.11 -2.76
C ASP A 2 22.81 -3.94 -2.72
N ILE A 3 22.66 -3.21 -3.83
CA ILE A 3 21.70 -2.09 -3.94
C ILE A 3 20.25 -2.58 -3.81
N LEU A 4 19.92 -3.70 -4.46
CA LEU A 4 18.58 -4.28 -4.38
C LEU A 4 18.28 -4.78 -2.96
N THR A 5 19.25 -5.46 -2.32
CA THR A 5 19.12 -5.89 -0.93
C THR A 5 18.89 -4.69 -0.01
N ALA A 6 19.67 -3.62 -0.15
CA ALA A 6 19.49 -2.40 0.63
C ALA A 6 18.12 -1.77 0.38
N ALA A 7 17.68 -1.69 -0.88
CA ALA A 7 16.37 -1.14 -1.25
C ALA A 7 15.22 -1.94 -0.62
N LEU A 8 15.26 -3.29 -0.68
CA LEU A 8 14.24 -4.15 -0.07
C LEU A 8 14.23 -4.06 1.46
N GLN A 9 15.40 -3.89 2.08
CA GLN A 9 15.51 -3.68 3.53
C GLN A 9 14.88 -2.34 3.94
N ILE A 10 15.20 -1.26 3.22
CA ILE A 10 14.60 0.06 3.44
C ILE A 10 13.09 -0.01 3.26
N HIS A 11 12.62 -0.58 2.15
CA HIS A 11 11.20 -0.73 1.86
C HIS A 11 10.48 -1.50 2.99
N SER A 12 11.05 -2.60 3.49
CA SER A 12 10.46 -3.37 4.60
C SER A 12 10.33 -2.55 5.89
N VAL A 13 11.31 -1.69 6.18
CA VAL A 13 11.28 -0.79 7.35
C VAL A 13 10.21 0.28 7.18
N GLU A 14 10.17 0.96 6.03
CA GLU A 14 9.18 2.00 5.76
C GLU A 14 7.75 1.44 5.76
N ALA A 15 7.52 0.24 5.22
CA ALA A 15 6.23 -0.44 5.27
C ALA A 15 5.77 -0.73 6.71
N ARG A 16 6.70 -1.14 7.60
CA ARG A 16 6.39 -1.36 9.03
C ARG A 16 6.08 -0.05 9.75
N HIS A 17 6.82 1.02 9.44
CA HIS A 17 6.54 2.35 9.99
C HIS A 17 5.15 2.84 9.55
N ALA A 18 4.84 2.77 8.26
CA ALA A 18 3.53 3.12 7.73
C ALA A 18 2.41 2.30 8.39
N SER A 19 2.62 0.99 8.55
CA SER A 19 1.66 0.12 9.25
C SER A 19 1.41 0.54 10.69
N GLN A 20 2.47 0.88 11.41
CA GLN A 20 2.37 1.31 12.79
C GLN A 20 1.64 2.66 12.91
N VAL A 21 1.91 3.61 12.00
CA VAL A 21 1.20 4.90 11.97
C VAL A 21 -0.30 4.68 11.73
N ARG A 22 -0.70 3.80 10.81
CA ARG A 22 -2.11 3.44 10.58
C ARG A 22 -2.76 2.88 11.85
N ARG A 23 -2.10 1.93 12.52
CA ARG A 23 -2.60 1.35 13.79
C ARG A 23 -2.73 2.40 14.90
N LEU A 24 -1.79 3.33 15.00
CA LEU A 24 -1.85 4.43 15.97
C LEU A 24 -3.01 5.38 15.69
N ARG A 25 -3.27 5.71 14.42
CA ARG A 25 -4.44 6.50 14.01
C ARG A 25 -5.75 5.83 14.43
N THR A 26 -5.90 4.53 14.15
CA THR A 26 -7.06 3.75 14.57
C THR A 26 -7.19 3.69 16.08
N LYS A 27 -6.09 3.45 16.81
CA LYS A 27 -6.08 3.44 18.29
C LYS A 27 -6.50 4.79 18.88
N ASN A 28 -6.17 5.89 18.21
CA ASN A 28 -6.54 7.25 18.62
C ASN A 28 -7.94 7.67 18.15
N GLY A 29 -8.73 6.75 17.56
CA GLY A 29 -10.08 7.02 17.09
C GLY A 29 -10.14 7.93 15.85
N LEU A 30 -9.03 8.10 15.15
CA LEU A 30 -8.97 8.93 13.93
C LEU A 30 -9.36 8.15 12.67
N ASP A 31 -9.41 6.82 12.76
CA ASP A 31 -9.70 5.93 11.64
C ASP A 31 -10.27 4.60 12.15
N THR A 32 -10.74 3.76 11.23
CA THR A 32 -11.23 2.40 11.50
C THR A 32 -10.55 1.35 10.62
N VAL A 33 -9.47 1.73 9.92
CA VAL A 33 -8.73 0.84 9.00
C VAL A 33 -7.78 -0.11 9.73
N LYS A 34 -7.40 -1.18 9.01
CA LYS A 34 -6.34 -2.10 9.39
C LYS A 34 -4.97 -1.42 9.35
N GLY A 35 -3.96 -2.08 9.92
CA GLY A 35 -2.57 -1.66 9.81
C GLY A 35 -1.97 -1.78 8.41
N TRP A 36 -2.73 -2.27 7.45
CA TRP A 36 -2.37 -2.37 6.04
C TRP A 36 -3.54 -1.88 5.19
N ILE A 37 -3.39 -1.90 3.88
CA ILE A 37 -4.37 -1.38 2.92
C ILE A 37 -5.30 -2.51 2.51
N THR A 38 -6.60 -2.24 2.37
CA THR A 38 -7.59 -3.17 1.81
C THR A 38 -8.26 -2.48 0.62
N GLY A 39 -8.19 -3.09 -0.57
CA GLY A 39 -8.57 -2.41 -1.82
C GLY A 39 -7.75 -1.12 -2.00
N ASP A 40 -8.35 -0.06 -2.54
CA ASP A 40 -7.67 1.26 -2.68
C ASP A 40 -7.98 2.21 -1.51
N SER A 41 -8.20 1.67 -0.30
CA SER A 41 -8.74 2.44 0.82
C SER A 41 -7.70 3.33 1.52
N ARG A 42 -7.86 4.64 1.36
CA ARG A 42 -7.17 5.67 2.16
C ARG A 42 -7.72 5.85 3.59
N GLY A 43 -8.75 5.11 3.98
CA GLY A 43 -9.45 5.33 5.26
C GLY A 43 -10.03 6.74 5.35
N THR A 44 -9.74 7.44 6.45
CA THR A 44 -10.22 8.81 6.70
C THR A 44 -9.24 9.91 6.27
N LEU A 45 -8.13 9.54 5.61
CA LEU A 45 -7.13 10.52 5.18
C LEU A 45 -7.68 11.53 4.16
N PRO A 46 -7.11 12.74 4.06
CA PRO A 46 -7.55 13.77 3.12
C PRO A 46 -7.66 13.27 1.69
N ALA A 47 -8.66 13.76 0.94
CA ALA A 47 -8.90 13.32 -0.44
C ALA A 47 -7.65 13.37 -1.37
N PRO A 48 -6.76 14.38 -1.27
CA PRO A 48 -5.54 14.42 -2.09
C PRO A 48 -4.59 13.24 -1.89
N THR A 49 -4.66 12.54 -0.75
CA THR A 49 -3.78 11.38 -0.49
C THR A 49 -4.25 10.11 -1.18
N GLN A 50 -5.35 10.13 -1.92
CA GLN A 50 -5.89 8.97 -2.63
C GLN A 50 -4.86 8.38 -3.61
N ALA A 51 -4.09 9.23 -4.28
CA ALA A 51 -3.05 8.82 -5.22
C ALA A 51 -1.96 7.91 -4.62
N VAL A 52 -1.82 7.88 -3.28
CA VAL A 52 -0.89 6.96 -2.58
C VAL A 52 -1.40 5.51 -2.56
N TYR A 53 -2.71 5.32 -2.67
CA TYR A 53 -3.40 4.03 -2.47
C TYR A 53 -4.00 3.47 -3.76
N ASP A 54 -3.94 4.21 -4.85
CA ASP A 54 -4.55 3.80 -6.12
C ASP A 54 -3.75 2.63 -6.72
N GLY A 55 -4.43 1.52 -6.98
CA GLY A 55 -3.84 0.31 -7.57
C GLY A 55 -3.67 -0.85 -6.60
N GLU A 56 -3.78 -0.60 -5.29
CA GLU A 56 -3.71 -1.60 -4.21
C GLU A 56 -4.83 -2.65 -4.28
N ALA A 57 -5.93 -2.37 -5.00
CA ALA A 57 -7.00 -3.33 -5.26
C ALA A 57 -6.66 -4.38 -6.34
N ASN A 58 -5.44 -4.40 -6.88
CA ASN A 58 -5.04 -5.37 -7.90
C ASN A 58 -5.11 -6.82 -7.40
N THR A 59 -5.53 -7.71 -8.30
CA THR A 59 -5.64 -9.15 -8.05
C THR A 59 -4.87 -9.99 -9.06
N THR A 60 -4.27 -9.33 -10.05
CA THR A 60 -3.53 -9.99 -11.12
C THR A 60 -2.04 -9.79 -10.91
N HIS A 61 -1.32 -10.88 -10.62
CA HIS A 61 0.11 -10.86 -10.36
C HIS A 61 0.82 -11.80 -11.33
N ALA A 62 1.89 -11.31 -11.96
CA ALA A 62 2.62 -12.04 -13.02
C ALA A 62 1.69 -12.56 -14.15
N GLY A 63 0.63 -11.82 -14.48
CA GLY A 63 -0.34 -12.18 -15.52
C GLY A 63 -1.39 -13.22 -15.10
N VAL A 64 -1.40 -13.65 -13.84
CA VAL A 64 -2.37 -14.60 -13.31
C VAL A 64 -3.29 -13.89 -12.33
N ASN A 65 -4.60 -14.02 -12.51
CA ASN A 65 -5.56 -13.57 -11.51
C ASN A 65 -5.53 -14.54 -10.30
N ALA A 66 -4.97 -14.07 -9.19
CA ALA A 66 -4.80 -14.87 -7.99
C ALA A 66 -6.12 -15.36 -7.41
N THR A 67 -7.23 -14.63 -7.56
CA THR A 67 -8.55 -15.05 -7.04
C THR A 67 -9.08 -16.32 -7.71
N THR A 68 -8.49 -16.73 -8.85
CA THR A 68 -8.90 -17.94 -9.59
C THR A 68 -8.13 -19.19 -9.19
N ILE A 69 -7.01 -19.03 -8.47
CA ILE A 69 -6.09 -20.11 -8.11
C ILE A 69 -5.95 -20.32 -6.60
N THR A 70 -6.71 -19.56 -5.79
CA THR A 70 -6.71 -19.68 -4.33
C THR A 70 -8.12 -19.56 -3.76
N ASN A 71 -8.32 -20.08 -2.54
CA ASN A 71 -9.54 -19.94 -1.76
C ASN A 71 -9.46 -18.79 -0.73
N ILE A 72 -8.39 -17.99 -0.77
CA ILE A 72 -8.27 -16.81 0.09
C ILE A 72 -9.32 -15.76 -0.33
N PRO A 73 -10.01 -15.11 0.62
CA PRO A 73 -10.93 -14.02 0.31
C PRO A 73 -10.29 -12.91 -0.53
N LEU A 74 -11.11 -12.18 -1.30
CA LEU A 74 -10.64 -11.13 -2.21
C LEU A 74 -9.73 -10.13 -1.51
N GLU A 75 -10.12 -9.68 -0.32
CA GLU A 75 -9.33 -8.75 0.48
C GLU A 75 -7.96 -9.34 0.83
N GLY A 76 -7.88 -10.64 1.14
CA GLY A 76 -6.60 -11.28 1.45
C GLY A 76 -5.69 -11.41 0.22
N VAL A 77 -6.25 -11.46 -0.99
CA VAL A 77 -5.47 -11.44 -2.23
C VAL A 77 -4.88 -10.05 -2.46
N GLN A 78 -5.69 -8.99 -2.33
CA GLN A 78 -5.24 -7.61 -2.48
C GLN A 78 -4.22 -7.21 -1.41
N GLU A 79 -4.43 -7.65 -0.17
CA GLU A 79 -3.58 -7.32 0.99
C GLU A 79 -2.20 -8.01 0.98
N ALA A 80 -1.95 -8.94 0.06
CA ALA A 80 -0.76 -9.80 0.07
C ALA A 80 0.44 -9.27 -0.73
N TRP A 81 0.24 -8.25 -1.57
CA TRP A 81 1.23 -7.75 -2.52
C TRP A 81 1.42 -6.25 -2.40
N ASP A 82 2.59 -5.79 -2.81
CA ASP A 82 2.91 -4.38 -2.99
C ASP A 82 3.11 -4.14 -4.48
N GLU A 83 2.50 -3.10 -5.03
CA GLU A 83 2.50 -2.84 -6.46
C GLU A 83 3.63 -1.88 -6.86
N PRO A 84 4.40 -2.17 -7.92
CA PRO A 84 5.47 -1.30 -8.36
C PRO A 84 4.90 0.01 -8.91
N LEU A 85 5.42 1.13 -8.44
CA LEU A 85 5.09 2.46 -8.96
C LEU A 85 6.05 2.89 -10.07
N SER A 86 5.51 3.47 -11.13
CA SER A 86 6.28 4.21 -12.13
C SER A 86 6.91 5.47 -11.54
N LYS A 87 7.94 6.00 -12.21
CA LYS A 87 8.59 7.23 -11.77
C LYS A 87 7.59 8.40 -11.75
N GLU A 88 6.71 8.44 -12.72
CA GLU A 88 5.68 9.48 -12.88
C GLU A 88 4.70 9.44 -11.70
N GLU A 89 4.24 8.25 -11.30
CA GLU A 89 3.37 8.05 -10.13
C GLU A 89 4.09 8.46 -8.84
N VAL A 90 5.35 8.04 -8.66
CA VAL A 90 6.15 8.44 -7.49
C VAL A 90 6.29 9.95 -7.40
N LEU A 91 6.57 10.64 -8.51
CA LEU A 91 6.70 12.09 -8.53
C LEU A 91 5.37 12.79 -8.25
N ALA A 92 4.26 12.27 -8.78
CA ALA A 92 2.92 12.80 -8.50
C ALA A 92 2.57 12.69 -7.02
N ILE A 93 2.84 11.53 -6.40
CA ILE A 93 2.64 11.29 -4.97
C ILE A 93 3.55 12.19 -4.13
N ALA A 94 4.85 12.26 -4.45
CA ALA A 94 5.81 13.06 -3.70
C ALA A 94 5.46 14.55 -3.73
N SER A 95 4.93 15.05 -4.85
CA SER A 95 4.53 16.45 -5.01
C SER A 95 3.41 16.89 -4.06
N LEU A 96 2.66 15.95 -3.46
CA LEU A 96 1.68 16.26 -2.41
C LEU A 96 2.32 16.86 -1.15
N PHE A 97 3.64 16.67 -0.96
CA PHE A 97 4.38 17.05 0.25
C PHE A 97 5.47 18.09 0.01
N ILE A 98 5.64 18.54 -1.24
CA ILE A 98 6.66 19.52 -1.63
C ILE A 98 5.96 20.84 -1.94
N VAL A 99 6.43 21.92 -1.30
CA VAL A 99 5.93 23.31 -1.47
C VAL A 99 6.99 24.20 -2.09
#